data_AF-A0A813FRA9-F1
#
_entry.id   AF-A0A813FRA9-F1
#
_cell.length_a   1.000
_cell.length_b   1.000
_cell.length_c   1.000
_cell.angle_alpha   90.00
_cell.angle_beta   90.00
_cell.angle_gamma   90.00
#
_symmetry.space_group_name_H-M   'P 1'
#
loop_
_entity.id
_entity.type
_entity.pdbx_description
1 polymer ?
#
loop_
_entity_poly.entity_id
_entity_poly.type
_entity_poly.pdbx_seq_one_letter_code
_entity_poly.pdbx_strand_id
1 'polypeptide(L)'
;MSLWTGEEARAVAAALRALEEINEASRVPDQLERADAIFQAVLGSNGAAACDGWSWDSRLQAGAGIVADVWKIQPDLSPEELKRIAIRMRSASWSDWDARLCLPGVTTLGLVCATREFALNRPSRAADCSRAVMLCAQALSSCIDASQVEPSRAEVSTDSDEVEALRDEFLQDWRELGGWLLEPIHFYHEVQSPVLQSDRWWRGGSERPLGLAFGHPPASDAERQSLAPRLVGGAAAADACSGVWNPDPDHACHANSRDKSSEGVSPSENGMPATVVLGVGLMKAGTTLILQCLGAATQLSMGLDCNALAESRLAQRVAQKEVPLELVVDLCYNDLFRWELSKDPLATPVVRRLAAAWPAISQHGQKLRVYFVVRNPLDFVRSLLDHMGLKTKVKSANDQLFSWDVGQFPARFSAGKQQYLDVSLDNLTYSGYADALVQRWALVVDEYLACPRDFVLVRYEDFVQDPVSQTRLLLESLGLAERWSDGAEERVRRAAEVQYQTKGDRKQRDPEEVFGSAMLARFLAAVRSRAALLGYDLSETAASSE
;
A
#
# COMPACT_ATOMS: atom_id res chain seq x y z
N MET A 1 3.00 37.96 0.84
CA MET A 1 3.13 36.82 1.76
C MET A 1 2.72 37.10 3.20
N SER A 2 1.57 37.76 3.35
CA SER A 2 0.58 37.55 4.42
C SER A 2 -0.12 36.17 4.33
N LEU A 3 0.49 35.16 3.69
CA LEU A 3 -0.23 34.08 2.97
C LEU A 3 -0.01 32.67 3.51
N TRP A 4 1.04 32.47 4.29
CA TRP A 4 1.17 31.31 5.17
C TRP A 4 0.50 31.70 6.47
N THR A 5 -0.39 30.86 6.99
CA THR A 5 -0.87 31.06 8.36
C THR A 5 0.35 30.97 9.29
N GLY A 6 0.25 31.56 10.49
CA GLY A 6 1.34 31.45 11.46
C GLY A 6 1.71 29.99 11.77
N GLU A 7 0.77 29.06 11.64
CA GLU A 7 1.00 27.63 11.76
C GLU A 7 1.80 27.05 10.61
N GLU A 8 1.45 27.38 9.37
CA GLU A 8 2.17 26.88 8.21
C GLU A 8 3.60 27.44 8.17
N ALA A 9 3.79 28.71 8.52
CA ALA A 9 5.13 29.30 8.60
C ALA A 9 6.00 28.59 9.65
N ARG A 10 5.40 28.19 10.79
CA ARG A 10 6.08 27.36 11.79
C ARG A 10 6.40 25.97 11.25
N ALA A 11 5.50 25.37 10.47
CA ALA A 11 5.74 24.07 9.84
C ALA A 11 6.92 24.12 8.86
N VAL A 12 7.04 25.16 8.03
CA VAL A 12 8.21 25.34 7.14
C VAL A 12 9.49 25.56 7.94
N ALA A 13 9.44 26.41 8.97
CA ALA A 13 10.60 26.63 9.82
C ALA A 13 11.06 25.33 10.51
N ALA A 14 10.12 24.50 10.95
CA ALA A 14 10.41 23.18 11.49
C ALA A 14 10.97 22.22 10.43
N ALA A 15 10.44 22.26 9.21
CA ALA A 15 10.93 21.47 8.09
C ALA A 15 12.37 21.86 7.70
N LEU A 16 12.70 23.15 7.69
CA LEU A 16 14.06 23.61 7.43
C LEU A 16 15.06 23.09 8.47
N ARG A 17 14.68 23.08 9.76
CA ARG A 17 15.52 22.50 10.82
C ARG A 17 15.67 20.99 10.67
N ALA A 18 14.58 20.29 10.34
CA ALA A 18 14.66 18.86 10.05
C ALA A 18 15.54 18.57 8.82
N LEU A 19 15.52 19.45 7.81
CA LEU A 19 16.37 19.33 6.63
C LEU A 19 17.85 19.57 6.95
N GLU A 20 18.17 20.51 7.84
CA GLU A 20 19.52 20.71 8.40
C GLU A 20 20.02 19.42 9.09
N GLU A 21 19.19 18.83 9.95
CA GLU A 21 19.50 17.55 10.62
C GLU A 21 19.70 16.40 9.61
N ILE A 22 18.91 16.35 8.54
CA ILE A 22 19.09 15.39 7.43
C ILE A 22 20.41 15.63 6.71
N ASN A 23 20.80 16.88 6.47
CA ASN A 23 22.06 17.24 5.81
C ASN A 23 23.28 16.85 6.64
N GLU A 24 23.16 16.86 7.97
CA GLU A 24 24.18 16.32 8.87
C GLU A 24 24.20 14.79 8.83
N ALA A 25 23.02 14.16 8.90
CA ALA A 25 22.86 12.71 8.86
C ALA A 25 23.40 12.09 7.56
N SER A 26 23.22 12.74 6.40
CA SER A 26 23.68 12.22 5.10
C SER A 26 25.21 12.09 5.00
N ARG A 27 25.96 12.79 5.86
CA ARG A 27 27.43 12.72 5.94
C ARG A 27 27.94 11.50 6.70
N VAL A 28 27.06 10.74 7.36
CA VAL A 28 27.44 9.51 8.08
C VAL A 28 27.95 8.47 7.08
N PRO A 29 29.20 7.95 7.22
CA PRO A 29 29.77 7.03 6.24
C PRO A 29 29.07 5.67 6.17
N ASP A 30 28.71 5.11 7.33
CA ASP A 30 28.02 3.83 7.39
C ASP A 30 26.54 3.98 6.98
N GLN A 31 26.09 3.10 6.11
CA GLN A 31 24.76 3.19 5.50
C GLN A 31 23.62 2.95 6.50
N LEU A 32 23.82 2.03 7.46
CA LEU A 32 22.81 1.71 8.46
C LEU A 32 22.73 2.82 9.50
N GLU A 33 23.87 3.30 10.00
CA GLU A 33 23.94 4.45 10.91
C GLU A 33 23.38 5.71 10.25
N ARG A 34 23.64 5.92 8.94
CA ARG A 34 23.05 7.01 8.17
C ARG A 34 21.53 6.93 8.13
N ALA A 35 20.97 5.76 7.81
CA ALA A 35 19.52 5.57 7.79
C ALA A 35 18.90 5.85 9.18
N ASP A 36 19.56 5.41 10.24
CA ASP A 36 19.14 5.66 11.61
C ASP A 36 19.17 7.15 11.99
N ALA A 37 20.23 7.86 11.62
CA ALA A 37 20.32 9.31 11.83
C ALA A 37 19.23 10.07 11.04
N ILE A 38 18.96 9.68 9.80
CA ILE A 38 17.87 10.27 8.99
C ILE A 38 16.52 9.99 9.66
N PHE A 39 16.28 8.76 10.15
CA PHE A 39 15.05 8.44 10.88
C PHE A 39 14.86 9.31 12.11
N GLN A 40 15.91 9.54 12.90
CA GLN A 40 15.84 10.42 14.07
C GLN A 40 15.49 11.87 13.68
N ALA A 41 16.08 12.40 12.62
CA ALA A 41 15.77 13.75 12.14
C ALA A 41 14.28 13.90 11.76
N VAL A 42 13.75 12.97 10.98
CA VAL A 42 12.37 13.07 10.48
C VAL A 42 11.32 12.65 11.52
N LEU A 43 11.67 11.77 12.47
CA LEU A 43 10.79 11.36 13.56
C LEU A 43 10.82 12.31 14.76
N GLY A 44 11.91 13.08 14.91
CA GLY A 44 12.11 14.06 15.97
C GLY A 44 11.10 15.19 16.00
N SER A 45 11.24 16.09 16.97
CA SER A 45 10.28 17.17 17.22
C SER A 45 10.11 18.10 16.03
N ASN A 46 11.18 18.37 15.28
CA ASN A 46 11.14 19.24 14.10
C ASN A 46 10.38 18.58 12.95
N GLY A 47 10.70 17.33 12.61
CA GLY A 47 9.96 16.57 11.61
C GLY A 47 8.48 16.38 11.97
N ALA A 48 8.18 16.12 13.25
CA ALA A 48 6.80 16.03 13.73
C ALA A 48 6.04 17.36 13.62
N ALA A 49 6.64 18.45 14.08
CA ALA A 49 6.03 19.78 13.99
C ALA A 49 5.82 20.24 12.54
N ALA A 50 6.66 19.79 11.61
CA ALA A 50 6.51 20.07 10.18
C ALA A 50 5.33 19.31 9.55
N CYS A 51 5.12 18.05 9.92
CA CYS A 51 4.35 17.11 9.11
C CYS A 51 3.11 16.51 9.76
N ASP A 52 2.92 16.64 11.07
CA ASP A 52 1.74 16.06 11.74
C ASP A 52 0.52 17.01 11.71
N GLY A 53 0.69 18.24 11.20
CA GLY A 53 -0.38 19.21 10.97
C GLY A 53 -1.23 18.92 9.73
N TRP A 54 -2.46 19.44 9.71
CA TRP A 54 -3.50 19.07 8.71
C TRP A 54 -3.33 19.75 7.33
N SER A 55 -2.37 20.66 7.19
CA SER A 55 -2.30 21.55 6.02
C SER A 55 -1.20 21.20 5.01
N TRP A 56 -0.20 20.38 5.34
CA TRP A 56 0.96 20.26 4.45
C TRP A 56 0.65 19.48 3.16
N ASP A 57 -0.17 18.42 3.24
CA ASP A 57 -0.55 17.64 2.05
C ASP A 57 -1.34 18.50 1.06
N SER A 58 -2.32 19.25 1.55
CA SER A 58 -3.13 20.13 0.70
C SER A 58 -2.28 21.23 0.07
N ARG A 59 -1.29 21.77 0.79
CA ARG A 59 -0.32 22.73 0.25
C ARG A 59 0.63 22.12 -0.76
N LEU A 60 1.10 20.90 -0.53
CA LEU A 60 1.96 20.19 -1.47
C LEU A 60 1.22 19.89 -2.78
N GLN A 61 -0.04 19.42 -2.68
CA GLN A 61 -0.88 19.19 -3.86
C GLN A 61 -1.26 20.50 -4.56
N ALA A 62 -1.57 21.57 -3.82
CA ALA A 62 -1.83 22.87 -4.41
C ALA A 62 -0.59 23.44 -5.12
N GLY A 63 0.60 23.30 -4.51
CA GLY A 63 1.87 23.70 -5.11
C GLY A 63 2.14 22.92 -6.41
N ALA A 64 2.02 21.59 -6.37
CA ALA A 64 2.18 20.74 -7.53
C ALA A 64 1.14 21.03 -8.62
N GLY A 65 -0.11 21.31 -8.24
CA GLY A 65 -1.19 21.70 -9.16
C GLY A 65 -0.93 23.05 -9.84
N ILE A 66 -0.51 24.07 -9.08
CA ILE A 66 -0.11 25.37 -9.64
C ILE A 66 1.06 25.19 -10.61
N VAL A 67 2.09 24.44 -10.21
CA VAL A 67 3.24 24.14 -11.08
C VAL A 67 2.78 23.44 -12.36
N ALA A 68 1.93 22.43 -12.26
CA ALA A 68 1.39 21.70 -13.39
C ALA A 68 0.55 22.58 -14.34
N ASP A 69 -0.31 23.44 -13.79
CA ASP A 69 -1.16 24.37 -14.54
C ASP A 69 -0.35 25.47 -15.23
N VAL A 70 0.66 25.99 -14.53
CA VAL A 70 1.60 26.99 -15.07
C VAL A 70 2.49 26.37 -16.15
N TRP A 71 2.87 25.09 -16.00
CA TRP A 71 3.65 24.34 -16.98
C TRP A 71 2.86 23.70 -18.11
N LYS A 72 1.52 23.65 -18.05
CA LYS A 72 0.64 23.00 -19.04
C LYS A 72 1.24 21.72 -19.65
N ILE A 73 1.74 20.87 -18.75
CA ILE A 73 2.32 19.52 -18.92
C ILE A 73 2.51 19.11 -20.40
N GLN A 74 3.60 19.55 -21.01
CA GLN A 74 4.31 18.71 -21.97
C GLN A 74 5.62 18.29 -21.32
N PRO A 75 5.93 16.99 -21.20
CA PRO A 75 7.19 16.53 -20.61
C PRO A 75 8.43 16.93 -21.44
N ASP A 76 8.22 17.50 -22.62
CA ASP A 76 9.25 17.82 -23.62
C ASP A 76 9.38 19.34 -23.86
N LEU A 77 9.25 20.16 -22.80
CA LEU A 77 9.39 21.62 -22.94
C LEU A 77 10.80 21.98 -23.41
N SER A 78 10.88 22.83 -24.43
CA SER A 78 12.15 23.42 -24.86
C SER A 78 12.76 24.30 -23.75
N PRO A 79 14.10 24.46 -23.71
CA PRO A 79 14.77 25.39 -22.79
C PRO A 79 14.17 26.80 -22.80
N GLU A 80 13.73 27.30 -23.96
CA GLU A 80 13.05 28.58 -24.11
C GLU A 80 11.66 28.63 -23.46
N GLU A 81 10.94 27.52 -23.41
CA GLU A 81 9.65 27.40 -22.72
C GLU A 81 9.85 27.33 -21.22
N LEU A 82 10.83 26.54 -20.75
CA LEU A 82 11.23 26.51 -19.33
C LEU A 82 11.64 27.89 -18.85
N LYS A 83 12.49 28.61 -19.60
CA LYS A 83 12.88 30.01 -19.30
C LYS A 83 11.68 30.94 -19.23
N ARG A 84 10.78 30.88 -20.23
CA ARG A 84 9.57 31.73 -20.25
C ARG A 84 8.68 31.47 -19.04
N ILE A 85 8.60 30.21 -18.60
CA ILE A 85 7.78 29.86 -17.45
C ILE A 85 8.46 30.29 -16.14
N ALA A 86 9.78 30.08 -15.98
CA ALA A 86 10.52 30.57 -14.82
C ALA A 86 10.41 32.09 -14.67
N ILE A 87 10.55 32.84 -15.77
CA ILE A 87 10.35 34.30 -15.79
C ILE A 87 8.90 34.63 -15.39
N ARG A 88 7.91 33.94 -15.96
CA ARG A 88 6.50 34.16 -15.60
C ARG A 88 6.20 33.85 -14.14
N MET A 89 6.75 32.77 -13.57
CA MET A 89 6.57 32.43 -12.15
C MET A 89 7.20 33.47 -11.24
N ARG A 90 8.34 34.03 -11.66
CA ARG A 90 9.06 35.07 -10.93
C ARG A 90 8.40 36.44 -11.02
N SER A 91 7.82 36.78 -12.18
CA SER A 91 7.16 38.06 -12.44
C SER A 91 5.65 38.02 -12.22
N ALA A 92 5.10 36.85 -11.89
CA ALA A 92 3.69 36.67 -11.58
C ALA A 92 3.36 37.44 -10.30
N SER A 93 2.78 38.63 -10.46
CA SER A 93 2.19 39.39 -9.36
C SER A 93 0.87 38.73 -8.94
N TRP A 94 0.94 37.52 -8.41
CA TRP A 94 -0.23 36.91 -7.80
C TRP A 94 -0.34 37.56 -6.42
N SER A 95 -1.40 38.34 -6.21
CA SER A 95 -1.67 39.02 -4.93
C SER A 95 -1.55 38.06 -3.74
N ASP A 96 -1.81 36.78 -4.00
CA ASP A 96 -1.93 35.72 -3.01
C ASP A 96 -0.91 34.58 -3.13
N TRP A 97 0.15 34.72 -3.95
CA TRP A 97 1.20 33.69 -4.07
C TRP A 97 2.55 34.29 -4.52
N ASP A 98 3.61 34.14 -3.70
CA ASP A 98 4.98 34.48 -4.10
C ASP A 98 5.77 33.19 -4.37
N ALA A 99 6.06 32.91 -5.63
CA ALA A 99 6.78 31.72 -6.06
C ALA A 99 8.14 31.56 -5.35
N ARG A 100 8.82 32.66 -5.01
CA ARG A 100 10.16 32.67 -4.41
C ARG A 100 10.19 32.19 -2.96
N LEU A 101 9.03 32.15 -2.32
CA LEU A 101 8.91 31.79 -0.91
C LEU A 101 7.97 30.58 -0.73
N CYS A 102 6.85 30.55 -1.46
CA CYS A 102 5.89 29.45 -1.38
C CYS A 102 6.45 28.15 -1.95
N LEU A 103 7.11 28.18 -3.11
CA LEU A 103 7.58 26.97 -3.77
C LEU A 103 8.76 26.32 -3.04
N PRO A 104 9.78 27.06 -2.55
CA PRO A 104 10.82 26.48 -1.69
C PRO A 104 10.29 25.96 -0.37
N GLY A 105 9.36 26.66 0.27
CA GLY A 105 8.71 26.20 1.50
C GLY A 105 7.95 24.89 1.31
N VAL A 106 7.15 24.78 0.24
CA VAL A 106 6.43 23.55 -0.12
C VAL A 106 7.40 22.41 -0.48
N THR A 107 8.48 22.71 -1.20
CA THR A 107 9.49 21.70 -1.57
C THR A 107 10.21 21.18 -0.33
N THR A 108 10.63 22.07 0.57
CA THR A 108 11.26 21.71 1.86
C THR A 108 10.33 20.80 2.67
N LEU A 109 9.07 21.23 2.84
CA LEU A 109 8.05 20.44 3.55
C LEU A 109 7.92 19.06 2.94
N GLY A 110 7.76 18.96 1.62
CA GLY A 110 7.54 17.67 1.03
C GLY A 110 8.77 16.76 1.03
N LEU A 111 10.01 17.28 0.95
CA LEU A 111 11.23 16.47 1.12
C LEU A 111 11.28 15.81 2.51
N VAL A 112 11.03 16.62 3.56
CA VAL A 112 11.03 16.15 4.95
C VAL A 112 9.84 15.22 5.20
N CYS A 113 8.63 15.63 4.81
CA CYS A 113 7.41 14.90 5.12
C CYS A 113 7.27 13.61 4.30
N ALA A 114 7.72 13.55 3.04
CA ALA A 114 7.79 12.27 2.33
C ALA A 114 8.72 11.28 3.05
N THR A 115 9.88 11.75 3.52
CA THR A 115 10.84 10.93 4.27
C THR A 115 10.28 10.50 5.63
N ARG A 116 9.57 11.39 6.34
CA ARG A 116 8.84 11.06 7.57
C ARG A 116 7.76 10.03 7.33
N GLU A 117 7.01 10.12 6.24
CA GLU A 117 5.95 9.16 5.93
C GLU A 117 6.54 7.75 5.68
N PHE A 118 7.77 7.62 5.17
CA PHE A 118 8.50 6.33 5.21
C PHE A 118 8.77 5.87 6.64
N ALA A 119 9.31 6.76 7.47
CA ALA A 119 9.63 6.45 8.86
C ALA A 119 8.40 6.05 9.68
N LEU A 120 7.24 6.66 9.38
CA LEU A 120 5.93 6.35 9.98
C LEU A 120 5.26 5.13 9.36
N ASN A 121 5.91 4.51 8.38
CA ASN A 121 5.44 3.35 7.68
C ASN A 121 4.12 3.61 6.91
N ARG A 122 4.13 4.66 6.08
CA ARG A 122 3.03 5.09 5.20
C ARG A 122 3.56 5.27 3.77
N PRO A 123 4.07 4.20 3.14
CA PRO A 123 4.81 4.27 1.87
C PRO A 123 3.97 4.80 0.69
N SER A 124 2.66 4.56 0.68
CA SER A 124 1.77 5.10 -0.38
C SER A 124 1.72 6.62 -0.32
N ARG A 125 1.55 7.19 0.89
CA ARG A 125 1.56 8.64 1.10
C ARG A 125 2.94 9.22 0.79
N ALA A 126 3.99 8.58 1.29
CA ALA A 126 5.36 8.97 1.00
C ALA A 126 5.67 9.03 -0.51
N ALA A 127 5.15 8.07 -1.29
CA ALA A 127 5.30 8.04 -2.75
C ALA A 127 4.55 9.18 -3.45
N ASP A 128 3.31 9.45 -3.04
CA ASP A 128 2.52 10.57 -3.60
C ASP A 128 3.16 11.91 -3.28
N CYS A 129 3.66 12.09 -2.05
CA CYS A 129 4.39 13.28 -1.63
C CYS A 129 5.70 13.42 -2.40
N SER A 130 6.49 12.35 -2.56
CA SER A 130 7.74 12.37 -3.33
C SER A 130 7.49 12.79 -4.78
N ARG A 131 6.41 12.32 -5.42
CA ARG A 131 6.06 12.73 -6.79
C ARG A 131 5.74 14.22 -6.86
N ALA A 132 4.93 14.73 -5.93
CA ALA A 132 4.58 16.15 -5.88
C ALA A 132 5.81 17.03 -5.61
N VAL A 133 6.71 16.58 -4.72
CA VAL A 133 7.98 17.25 -4.42
C VAL A 133 8.90 17.31 -5.62
N MET A 134 9.02 16.22 -6.38
CA MET A 134 9.84 16.21 -7.59
C MET A 134 9.40 17.27 -8.59
N LEU A 135 8.09 17.42 -8.80
CA LEU A 135 7.56 18.47 -9.68
C LEU A 135 7.94 19.87 -9.17
N CYS A 136 7.77 20.13 -7.87
CA CYS A 136 8.14 21.40 -7.26
C CYS A 136 9.65 21.67 -7.31
N ALA A 137 10.48 20.66 -7.04
CA ALA A 137 11.94 20.76 -7.06
C ALA A 137 12.48 21.01 -8.47
N GLN A 138 11.94 20.33 -9.49
CA GLN A 138 12.27 20.60 -10.89
C GLN A 138 11.87 22.02 -11.32
N ALA A 139 10.76 22.52 -10.78
CA ALA A 139 10.34 23.90 -11.05
C ALA A 139 11.29 24.93 -10.45
N LEU A 140 11.76 24.66 -9.23
CA LEU A 140 12.78 25.49 -8.59
C LEU A 140 14.15 25.39 -9.27
N SER A 141 14.59 24.20 -9.70
CA SER A 141 15.88 24.04 -10.37
C SER A 141 15.93 24.88 -11.65
N SER A 142 14.83 24.92 -12.40
CA SER A 142 14.68 25.76 -13.60
C SER A 142 14.76 27.28 -13.32
N CYS A 143 14.55 27.69 -12.06
CA CYS A 143 14.66 29.08 -11.64
C CYS A 143 16.08 29.46 -11.16
N ILE A 144 16.91 28.46 -10.83
CA ILE A 144 18.23 28.62 -10.19
C ILE A 144 19.35 28.33 -11.19
N ASP A 145 19.18 27.32 -12.06
CA ASP A 145 20.18 26.92 -13.03
C ASP A 145 20.02 27.70 -14.35
N ALA A 146 20.68 28.86 -14.41
CA ALA A 146 20.75 29.68 -15.61
C ALA A 146 21.50 29.01 -16.77
N SER A 147 22.27 27.94 -16.52
CA SER A 147 23.09 27.27 -17.54
C SER A 147 22.29 26.30 -18.42
N GLN A 148 21.14 25.79 -17.94
CA GLN A 148 20.25 24.94 -18.76
C GLN A 148 19.41 25.75 -19.76
N VAL A 149 19.36 27.07 -19.57
CA VAL A 149 18.85 27.98 -20.58
C VAL A 149 19.99 28.23 -21.55
N GLU A 150 20.18 27.30 -22.51
CA GLU A 150 21.09 27.58 -23.62
C GLU A 150 20.74 28.96 -24.18
N PRO A 151 21.70 29.90 -24.26
CA PRO A 151 21.44 31.17 -24.88
C PRO A 151 21.26 30.88 -26.38
N SER A 152 20.02 30.65 -26.81
CA SER A 152 19.67 30.83 -28.20
C SER A 152 20.17 32.22 -28.59
N ARG A 153 21.00 32.24 -29.63
CA ARG A 153 21.95 33.29 -30.03
C ARG A 153 21.37 34.67 -30.36
N ALA A 154 20.23 35.07 -29.80
CA ALA A 154 19.56 36.33 -30.07
C ALA A 154 19.50 37.22 -28.81
N GLU A 155 20.56 38.01 -28.63
CA GLU A 155 20.52 39.44 -28.26
C GLU A 155 19.62 39.90 -27.09
N VAL A 156 19.53 39.16 -25.99
CA VAL A 156 19.05 39.72 -24.72
C VAL A 156 20.20 39.71 -23.73
N SER A 157 20.88 40.86 -23.61
CA SER A 157 21.91 41.13 -22.61
C SER A 157 21.30 41.33 -21.21
N THR A 158 20.58 40.34 -20.72
CA THR A 158 20.41 40.24 -19.26
C THR A 158 21.80 40.05 -18.68
N ASP A 159 22.23 41.01 -17.85
CA ASP A 159 23.54 41.00 -17.19
C ASP A 159 23.69 39.66 -16.47
N SER A 160 24.65 38.84 -16.90
CA SER A 160 24.94 37.53 -16.30
C SER A 160 25.15 37.67 -14.78
N ASP A 161 25.75 38.79 -14.37
CA ASP A 161 26.04 39.16 -12.99
C ASP A 161 24.77 39.36 -12.14
N GLU A 162 23.68 39.87 -12.72
CA GLU A 162 22.42 40.08 -11.99
C GLU A 162 21.75 38.73 -11.70
N VAL A 163 21.69 37.85 -12.70
CA VAL A 163 21.11 36.50 -12.57
C VAL A 163 21.90 35.68 -11.55
N GLU A 164 23.23 35.80 -11.57
CA GLU A 164 24.10 35.11 -10.62
C GLU A 164 23.93 35.64 -9.19
N ALA A 165 23.86 36.96 -8.99
CA ALA A 165 23.60 37.56 -7.69
C ALA A 165 22.25 37.12 -7.08
N LEU A 166 21.21 37.01 -7.91
CA LEU A 166 19.89 36.56 -7.50
C LEU A 166 19.85 35.07 -7.17
N ARG A 167 20.61 34.25 -7.89
CA ARG A 167 20.82 32.85 -7.57
C ARG A 167 21.47 32.72 -6.19
N ASP A 168 22.53 33.49 -5.96
CA ASP A 168 23.28 33.45 -4.72
C ASP A 168 22.45 33.94 -3.52
N GLU A 169 21.64 35.00 -3.71
CA GLU A 169 20.66 35.47 -2.71
C GLU A 169 19.64 34.36 -2.38
N PHE A 170 19.07 33.72 -3.40
CA PHE A 170 18.12 32.62 -3.20
C PHE A 170 18.76 31.44 -2.44
N LEU A 171 19.98 31.04 -2.82
CA LEU A 171 20.70 29.95 -2.16
C LEU A 171 21.13 30.34 -0.74
N GLN A 172 21.35 31.63 -0.46
CA GLN A 172 21.61 32.11 0.89
C GLN A 172 20.35 32.02 1.76
N ASP A 173 19.19 32.40 1.24
CA ASP A 173 17.91 32.33 1.94
C ASP A 173 17.45 30.89 2.19
N TRP A 174 17.78 29.97 1.27
CA TRP A 174 17.36 28.58 1.29
C TRP A 174 18.56 27.61 1.36
N ARG A 175 19.58 27.96 2.15
CA ARG A 175 20.86 27.23 2.21
C ARG A 175 20.71 25.72 2.36
N GLU A 176 19.84 25.26 3.27
CA GLU A 176 19.65 23.83 3.54
C GLU A 176 18.95 23.09 2.39
N LEU A 177 18.17 23.81 1.59
CA LEU A 177 17.49 23.29 0.41
C LEU A 177 18.38 23.36 -0.83
N GLY A 178 19.28 24.34 -0.91
CA GLY A 178 20.09 24.67 -2.08
C GLY A 178 20.88 23.48 -2.65
N GLY A 179 21.48 22.66 -1.79
CA GLY A 179 22.22 21.46 -2.20
C GLY A 179 21.36 20.42 -2.93
N TRP A 180 20.06 20.39 -2.64
CA TRP A 180 19.11 19.45 -3.22
C TRP A 180 18.38 19.99 -4.44
N LEU A 181 18.39 21.30 -4.69
CA LEU A 181 17.68 21.88 -5.85
C LEU A 181 18.48 21.77 -7.15
N LEU A 182 19.80 21.77 -7.07
CA LEU A 182 20.67 21.64 -8.24
C LEU A 182 20.53 20.24 -8.85
N GLU A 183 20.50 19.22 -7.99
CA GLU A 183 20.31 17.82 -8.40
C GLU A 183 19.27 17.17 -7.48
N PRO A 184 17.95 17.38 -7.71
CA PRO A 184 16.89 16.81 -6.86
C PRO A 184 16.98 15.31 -6.67
N ILE A 185 17.51 14.60 -7.67
CA ILE A 185 17.73 13.17 -7.61
C ILE A 185 18.74 12.75 -6.52
N HIS A 186 19.70 13.61 -6.16
CA HIS A 186 20.66 13.33 -5.09
C HIS A 186 19.98 13.21 -3.73
N PHE A 187 18.94 13.98 -3.45
CA PHE A 187 18.19 13.79 -2.19
C PHE A 187 17.63 12.37 -2.09
N TYR A 188 17.13 11.83 -3.19
CA TYR A 188 16.61 10.46 -3.22
C TYR A 188 17.72 9.43 -3.04
N HIS A 189 18.86 9.60 -3.69
CA HIS A 189 19.98 8.67 -3.55
C HIS A 189 20.65 8.74 -2.18
N GLU A 190 20.85 9.94 -1.62
CA GLU A 190 21.62 10.14 -0.38
C GLU A 190 20.78 10.03 0.89
N VAL A 191 19.50 10.43 0.83
CA VAL A 191 18.60 10.46 2.00
C VAL A 191 17.59 9.34 1.94
N GLN A 192 16.77 9.28 0.88
CA GLN A 192 15.67 8.32 0.85
C GLN A 192 16.10 6.90 0.48
N SER A 193 17.21 6.71 -0.24
CA SER A 193 17.71 5.37 -0.61
C SER A 193 18.21 4.60 0.62
N PRO A 194 19.05 5.17 1.50
CA PRO A 194 19.38 4.52 2.77
C PRO A 194 18.15 4.17 3.61
N VAL A 195 17.16 5.08 3.66
CA VAL A 195 15.89 4.84 4.36
C VAL A 195 15.12 3.68 3.72
N LEU A 196 15.02 3.60 2.39
CA LEU A 196 14.34 2.50 1.69
C LEU A 196 15.10 1.17 1.77
N GLN A 197 16.42 1.21 1.79
CA GLN A 197 17.26 0.02 1.91
C GLN A 197 17.24 -0.53 3.34
N SER A 198 16.93 0.31 4.34
CA SER A 198 16.68 -0.14 5.70
C SER A 198 15.43 -1.03 5.77
N ASP A 199 15.47 -2.04 6.63
CA ASP A 199 14.28 -2.85 6.89
C ASP A 199 13.25 -2.18 7.81
N ARG A 200 13.64 -1.10 8.50
CA ARG A 200 12.80 -0.42 9.51
C ARG A 200 11.48 0.10 8.96
N TRP A 201 11.48 0.73 7.79
CA TRP A 201 10.26 1.35 7.27
C TRP A 201 9.19 0.30 6.99
N TRP A 202 9.56 -0.89 6.48
CA TRP A 202 8.60 -1.95 6.21
C TRP A 202 8.43 -2.94 7.36
N ARG A 203 9.33 -2.98 8.35
CA ARG A 203 9.15 -3.67 9.64
C ARG A 203 8.17 -2.99 10.60
N GLY A 204 7.55 -1.87 10.17
CA GLY A 204 6.67 -0.99 10.94
C GLY A 204 6.89 -1.08 12.44
N GLY A 205 7.89 -0.34 12.94
CA GLY A 205 8.48 -0.52 14.26
C GLY A 205 7.49 -0.83 15.39
N SER A 206 7.92 -1.71 16.30
CA SER A 206 7.24 -2.04 17.56
C SER A 206 7.05 -0.83 18.49
N GLU A 207 7.73 0.28 18.21
CA GLU A 207 7.73 1.50 19.03
C GLU A 207 6.75 2.57 18.55
N ARG A 208 5.51 2.20 18.19
CA ARG A 208 4.46 3.22 18.23
C ARG A 208 4.10 3.47 19.70
N PRO A 209 4.14 4.72 20.19
CA PRO A 209 3.64 5.02 21.51
C PRO A 209 2.20 4.53 21.58
N LEU A 210 1.89 3.78 22.64
CA LEU A 210 0.54 3.42 23.12
C LEU A 210 -0.36 4.65 23.40
N GLY A 211 -0.02 5.83 22.86
CA GLY A 211 -0.58 7.15 23.14
C GLY A 211 -1.37 7.77 21.99
N LEU A 212 -1.66 7.04 20.90
CA LEU A 212 -2.91 7.34 20.18
C LEU A 212 -4.05 6.92 21.10
N ALA A 213 -4.42 7.84 21.99
CA ALA A 213 -5.69 7.80 22.66
C ALA A 213 -6.76 7.54 21.60
N PHE A 214 -7.43 6.41 21.69
CA PHE A 214 -8.66 6.11 20.95
C PHE A 214 -9.82 7.06 21.34
N GLY A 215 -9.52 8.27 21.82
CA GLY A 215 -10.45 9.29 22.29
C GLY A 215 -10.87 10.28 21.19
N HIS A 216 -10.31 10.18 19.98
CA HIS A 216 -10.98 10.78 18.82
C HIS A 216 -11.67 9.65 18.05
N PRO A 217 -13.01 9.71 17.89
CA PRO A 217 -13.69 8.81 16.95
C PRO A 217 -13.00 8.96 15.59
N PRO A 218 -13.01 7.92 14.75
CA PRO A 218 -12.47 8.04 13.41
C PRO A 218 -13.05 9.30 12.76
N ALA A 219 -12.16 10.06 12.11
CA ALA A 219 -12.47 11.02 11.07
C ALA A 219 -13.77 10.62 10.35
N SER A 220 -14.68 11.58 10.18
CA SER A 220 -16.00 11.36 9.57
C SER A 220 -15.89 10.49 8.31
N ASP A 221 -16.93 9.72 7.96
CA ASP A 221 -16.92 8.88 6.75
C ASP A 221 -16.53 9.65 5.47
N ALA A 222 -16.72 10.97 5.46
CA ALA A 222 -16.28 11.88 4.40
C ALA A 222 -14.76 11.99 4.25
N GLU A 223 -13.98 11.90 5.33
CA GLU A 223 -12.51 11.99 5.31
C GLU A 223 -11.84 10.67 4.89
N ARG A 224 -12.42 9.52 5.28
CA ARG A 224 -12.00 8.22 4.73
C ARG A 224 -12.16 8.15 3.20
N GLN A 225 -13.14 8.88 2.67
CA GLN A 225 -13.46 8.91 1.25
C GLN A 225 -12.59 9.88 0.43
N SER A 226 -12.00 10.92 1.04
CA SER A 226 -11.16 11.89 0.33
C SER A 226 -9.72 11.39 0.09
N LEU A 227 -9.27 10.41 0.87
CA LEU A 227 -7.95 9.77 0.77
C LEU A 227 -7.92 8.55 -0.15
N ALA A 228 -9.06 8.13 -0.70
CA ALA A 228 -9.08 7.07 -1.71
C ALA A 228 -8.49 7.62 -3.03
N PRO A 229 -7.35 7.09 -3.52
CA PRO A 229 -6.77 7.57 -4.76
C PRO A 229 -7.77 7.40 -5.89
N ARG A 230 -8.07 8.50 -6.61
CA ARG A 230 -8.79 8.45 -7.89
C ARG A 230 -7.92 7.71 -8.90
N LEU A 231 -8.00 6.38 -8.88
CA LEU A 231 -7.31 5.51 -9.82
C LEU A 231 -7.86 5.77 -11.23
N VAL A 232 -7.02 6.35 -12.07
CA VAL A 232 -7.27 6.55 -13.51
C VAL A 232 -7.30 5.18 -14.19
N GLY A 233 -8.46 4.78 -14.72
CA GLY A 233 -8.59 3.83 -15.84
C GLY A 233 -8.13 2.38 -15.63
N GLY A 234 -8.24 1.81 -14.41
CA GLY A 234 -8.02 0.38 -14.17
C GLY A 234 -9.33 -0.42 -14.15
N ALA A 235 -9.27 -1.73 -14.42
CA ALA A 235 -10.40 -2.65 -14.25
C ALA A 235 -11.12 -2.40 -12.91
N ALA A 236 -12.45 -2.32 -12.93
CA ALA A 236 -13.25 -2.06 -11.73
C ALA A 236 -12.89 -3.08 -10.64
N ALA A 237 -12.56 -2.60 -9.44
CA ALA A 237 -12.36 -3.47 -8.28
C ALA A 237 -13.66 -4.24 -8.03
N ALA A 238 -13.54 -5.49 -7.59
CA ALA A 238 -14.71 -6.27 -7.19
C ALA A 238 -15.44 -5.52 -6.07
N ASP A 239 -16.73 -5.28 -6.26
CA ASP A 239 -17.63 -4.70 -5.27
C ASP A 239 -18.49 -5.78 -4.59
N ALA A 240 -19.29 -5.37 -3.61
CA ALA A 240 -20.17 -6.26 -2.85
C ALA A 240 -21.24 -6.98 -3.70
N CYS A 241 -21.52 -6.48 -4.91
CA CYS A 241 -22.44 -7.11 -5.86
C CYS A 241 -21.73 -7.86 -7.00
N SER A 242 -20.41 -7.73 -7.14
CA SER A 242 -19.65 -8.42 -8.17
C SER A 242 -19.85 -9.92 -7.96
N GLY A 243 -20.39 -10.63 -8.95
CA GLY A 243 -20.71 -12.05 -8.83
C GLY A 243 -22.14 -12.38 -8.36
N VAL A 244 -22.90 -11.42 -7.83
CA VAL A 244 -24.36 -11.55 -7.64
C VAL A 244 -25.06 -11.12 -8.93
N TRP A 245 -25.81 -12.02 -9.56
CA TRP A 245 -26.36 -11.80 -10.91
C TRP A 245 -27.86 -11.59 -10.85
N ASN A 246 -28.35 -10.52 -11.49
CA ASN A 246 -29.72 -10.05 -11.35
C ASN A 246 -30.14 -9.96 -9.87
N PRO A 247 -29.39 -9.25 -9.01
CA PRO A 247 -29.89 -9.02 -7.68
C PRO A 247 -31.21 -8.26 -7.84
N ASP A 248 -32.26 -8.74 -7.19
CA ASP A 248 -33.51 -7.98 -7.03
C ASP A 248 -33.13 -6.54 -6.63
N PRO A 249 -33.78 -5.47 -7.13
CA PRO A 249 -33.54 -4.10 -6.66
C PRO A 249 -33.49 -3.94 -5.12
N ASP A 250 -34.14 -4.84 -4.38
CA ASP A 250 -34.18 -4.90 -2.92
C ASP A 250 -33.12 -5.82 -2.30
N HIS A 251 -32.23 -6.41 -3.10
CA HIS A 251 -31.14 -7.26 -2.63
C HIS A 251 -30.18 -6.45 -1.75
N ALA A 252 -29.73 -7.05 -0.64
CA ALA A 252 -28.92 -6.40 0.38
C ALA A 252 -27.63 -5.74 -0.17
N CYS A 253 -27.08 -6.25 -1.27
CA CYS A 253 -25.89 -5.66 -1.90
C CYS A 253 -26.19 -4.28 -2.56
N HIS A 254 -27.43 -4.01 -2.99
CA HIS A 254 -27.82 -2.75 -3.63
C HIS A 254 -28.11 -1.62 -2.64
N ALA A 255 -28.56 -1.95 -1.43
CA ALA A 255 -28.87 -0.97 -0.40
C ALA A 255 -27.68 -0.02 -0.12
N ASN A 256 -26.45 -0.54 -0.18
CA ASN A 256 -25.24 0.26 0.03
C ASN A 256 -24.76 1.06 -1.19
N SER A 257 -25.25 0.74 -2.40
CA SER A 257 -24.88 1.49 -3.61
C SER A 257 -25.69 2.79 -3.77
N ARG A 258 -26.92 2.81 -3.22
CA ARG A 258 -27.87 3.94 -3.34
C ARG A 258 -27.68 5.01 -2.27
N ASP A 259 -27.11 4.64 -1.12
CA ASP A 259 -26.98 5.51 0.06
C ASP A 259 -25.60 6.20 0.17
N LYS A 260 -25.07 6.71 -0.96
CA LYS A 260 -23.87 7.59 -0.91
C LYS A 260 -24.19 9.04 -0.54
N SER A 261 -25.48 9.40 -0.41
CA SER A 261 -25.90 10.77 -0.09
C SER A 261 -27.12 10.88 0.83
N SER A 262 -27.63 9.78 1.38
CA SER A 262 -28.76 9.79 2.30
C SER A 262 -28.42 8.98 3.55
N GLU A 263 -28.49 9.64 4.70
CA GLU A 263 -28.54 9.01 6.01
C GLU A 263 -29.85 8.19 6.08
N GLY A 264 -29.87 6.86 5.89
CA GLY A 264 -31.17 6.19 6.04
C GLY A 264 -31.35 4.69 5.84
N VAL A 265 -30.38 3.90 5.38
CA VAL A 265 -30.56 2.43 5.44
C VAL A 265 -30.33 1.97 6.89
N SER A 266 -31.40 1.49 7.54
CA SER A 266 -31.29 0.89 8.86
C SER A 266 -30.33 -0.31 8.75
N PRO A 267 -29.23 -0.35 9.53
CA PRO A 267 -28.51 -1.59 9.77
C PRO A 267 -29.51 -2.68 10.14
N SER A 268 -29.17 -3.98 10.00
CA SER A 268 -29.92 -5.03 10.70
C SER A 268 -30.26 -4.50 12.09
N GLU A 269 -31.53 -4.48 12.50
CA GLU A 269 -32.05 -3.59 13.56
C GLU A 269 -31.26 -3.64 14.90
N ASN A 270 -30.37 -4.62 15.07
CA ASN A 270 -29.55 -4.84 16.26
C ASN A 270 -28.02 -4.64 16.08
N GLY A 271 -27.50 -4.31 14.89
CA GLY A 271 -26.06 -4.13 14.65
C GLY A 271 -25.19 -5.39 14.81
N MET A 272 -25.79 -6.58 14.66
CA MET A 272 -25.13 -7.86 14.94
C MET A 272 -24.54 -8.49 13.66
N PRO A 273 -23.34 -9.10 13.72
CA PRO A 273 -22.73 -9.82 12.60
C PRO A 273 -23.65 -10.84 11.91
N ALA A 274 -23.68 -10.79 10.58
CA ALA A 274 -24.47 -11.63 9.69
C ALA A 274 -23.67 -12.73 8.97
N THR A 275 -22.34 -12.68 9.01
CA THR A 275 -21.49 -13.61 8.24
C THR A 275 -21.70 -15.07 8.64
N VAL A 276 -22.07 -15.87 7.65
CA VAL A 276 -22.25 -17.32 7.76
C VAL A 276 -21.00 -18.06 7.30
N VAL A 277 -20.32 -17.52 6.26
CA VAL A 277 -19.09 -18.09 5.70
C VAL A 277 -18.00 -17.03 5.63
N LEU A 278 -16.82 -17.34 6.17
CA LEU A 278 -15.62 -16.49 6.09
C LEU A 278 -14.49 -17.19 5.31
N GLY A 279 -14.01 -16.53 4.26
CA GLY A 279 -12.86 -16.92 3.46
C GLY A 279 -11.55 -16.32 3.94
N VAL A 280 -10.63 -17.16 4.38
CA VAL A 280 -9.28 -16.78 4.85
C VAL A 280 -8.18 -17.48 4.06
N GLY A 281 -6.93 -17.23 4.42
CA GLY A 281 -5.75 -17.80 3.76
C GLY A 281 -4.75 -16.72 3.39
N LEU A 282 -4.06 -16.92 2.28
CA LEU A 282 -3.02 -16.01 1.82
C LEU A 282 -3.57 -14.96 0.86
N MET A 283 -3.04 -13.74 0.92
CA MET A 283 -3.21 -12.75 -0.14
C MET A 283 -2.72 -13.36 -1.46
N LYS A 284 -3.36 -13.04 -2.59
CA LYS A 284 -2.99 -13.58 -3.91
C LYS A 284 -3.13 -15.10 -4.08
N ALA A 285 -3.78 -15.79 -3.13
CA ALA A 285 -4.15 -17.20 -3.28
C ALA A 285 -5.48 -17.42 -4.02
N GLY A 286 -6.12 -16.35 -4.54
CA GLY A 286 -7.40 -16.47 -5.25
C GLY A 286 -8.64 -16.45 -4.36
N THR A 287 -8.52 -15.97 -3.11
CA THR A 287 -9.66 -15.84 -2.18
C THR A 287 -10.82 -15.02 -2.76
N THR A 288 -10.53 -13.97 -3.54
CA THR A 288 -11.57 -13.15 -4.20
C THR A 288 -12.32 -13.96 -5.25
N LEU A 289 -11.62 -14.70 -6.11
CA LEU A 289 -12.22 -15.56 -7.14
C LEU A 289 -13.18 -16.58 -6.51
N ILE A 290 -12.72 -17.26 -5.45
CA ILE A 290 -13.51 -18.29 -4.76
C ILE A 290 -14.75 -17.67 -4.10
N LEU A 291 -14.61 -16.52 -3.43
CA LEU A 291 -15.77 -15.82 -2.85
C LEU A 291 -16.78 -15.45 -3.93
N GLN A 292 -16.32 -14.96 -5.08
CA GLN A 292 -17.17 -14.53 -6.19
C GLN A 292 -17.94 -15.71 -6.81
N CYS A 293 -17.30 -16.87 -6.95
CA CYS A 293 -17.99 -18.09 -7.37
C CYS A 293 -19.00 -18.57 -6.31
N LEU A 294 -18.70 -18.45 -5.01
CA LEU A 294 -19.67 -18.74 -3.94
C LEU A 294 -20.89 -17.79 -4.00
N GLY A 295 -20.66 -16.50 -4.18
CA GLY A 295 -21.74 -15.52 -4.38
C GLY A 295 -22.55 -15.82 -5.63
N ALA A 296 -21.88 -16.19 -6.74
CA ALA A 296 -22.55 -16.59 -7.98
C ALA A 296 -23.41 -17.84 -7.81
N ALA A 297 -22.95 -18.82 -7.04
CA ALA A 297 -23.69 -20.05 -6.78
C ALA A 297 -24.87 -19.86 -5.81
N THR A 298 -24.72 -18.98 -4.81
CA THR A 298 -25.66 -18.88 -3.67
C THR A 298 -26.57 -17.65 -3.69
N GLN A 299 -26.19 -16.63 -4.46
CA GLN A 299 -26.81 -15.30 -4.45
C GLN A 299 -26.83 -14.63 -3.06
N LEU A 300 -25.92 -15.03 -2.17
CA LEU A 300 -25.76 -14.41 -0.86
C LEU A 300 -24.97 -13.10 -0.97
N SER A 301 -25.20 -12.20 -0.01
CA SER A 301 -24.50 -10.92 0.07
C SER A 301 -23.01 -11.09 0.42
N MET A 302 -22.14 -10.23 -0.13
CA MET A 302 -20.68 -10.39 -0.03
C MET A 302 -19.95 -9.18 0.58
N GLY A 303 -19.05 -9.46 1.53
CA GLY A 303 -18.07 -8.55 2.11
C GLY A 303 -16.65 -8.86 1.68
N LEU A 304 -15.85 -7.83 1.43
CA LEU A 304 -14.47 -7.94 0.93
C LEU A 304 -13.56 -7.03 1.75
N ASP A 305 -12.44 -7.59 2.21
CA ASP A 305 -11.25 -6.91 2.75
C ASP A 305 -11.52 -5.68 3.66
N CYS A 306 -11.22 -5.81 4.95
CA CYS A 306 -11.35 -4.75 5.95
C CYS A 306 -10.07 -3.91 6.03
N ASN A 307 -10.19 -2.60 5.80
CA ASN A 307 -9.04 -1.67 5.87
C ASN A 307 -8.41 -1.64 7.27
N ALA A 308 -9.20 -1.78 8.34
CA ALA A 308 -8.68 -1.79 9.70
C ALA A 308 -7.70 -2.94 9.95
N LEU A 309 -7.92 -4.11 9.33
CA LEU A 309 -6.99 -5.24 9.40
C LEU A 309 -5.64 -4.89 8.76
N ALA A 310 -5.65 -4.14 7.65
CA ALA A 310 -4.45 -3.72 6.92
C ALA A 310 -3.69 -2.54 7.56
N GLU A 311 -4.39 -1.53 8.07
CA GLU A 311 -3.76 -0.28 8.52
C GLU A 311 -3.26 -0.34 9.96
N SER A 312 -3.95 -1.08 10.83
CA SER A 312 -3.67 -1.11 12.27
C SER A 312 -3.07 -2.43 12.75
N ARG A 313 -2.76 -3.35 11.82
CA ARG A 313 -2.26 -4.72 12.12
C ARG A 313 -3.20 -5.44 13.09
N LEU A 314 -4.50 -5.16 12.99
CA LEU A 314 -5.46 -5.47 14.03
C LEU A 314 -5.50 -6.97 14.35
N ALA A 315 -5.55 -7.83 13.32
CA ALA A 315 -5.56 -9.27 13.51
C ALA A 315 -4.31 -9.76 14.25
N GLN A 316 -3.13 -9.27 13.89
CA GLN A 316 -1.88 -9.65 14.56
C GLN A 316 -1.89 -9.25 16.05
N ARG A 317 -2.26 -8.00 16.34
CA ARG A 317 -2.34 -7.47 17.71
C ARG A 317 -3.36 -8.24 18.56
N VAL A 318 -4.50 -8.59 17.98
CA VAL A 318 -5.49 -9.46 18.64
C VAL A 318 -4.90 -10.85 18.87
N ALA A 319 -4.24 -11.46 17.89
CA ALA A 319 -3.62 -12.77 18.02
C ALA A 319 -2.59 -12.80 19.17
N GLN A 320 -1.81 -11.73 19.30
CA GLN A 320 -0.85 -11.48 20.38
C GLN A 320 -1.51 -11.05 21.71
N LYS A 321 -2.84 -10.88 21.74
CA LYS A 321 -3.64 -10.45 22.90
C LYS A 321 -3.32 -9.05 23.41
N GLU A 322 -2.79 -8.17 22.55
CA GLU A 322 -2.58 -6.76 22.87
C GLU A 322 -3.89 -5.97 22.90
N VAL A 323 -4.88 -6.42 22.13
CA VAL A 323 -6.23 -5.82 22.03
C VAL A 323 -7.31 -6.92 22.03
N PRO A 324 -8.54 -6.60 22.46
CA PRO A 324 -9.66 -7.54 22.49
C PRO A 324 -10.08 -8.02 21.10
N LEU A 325 -10.65 -9.23 21.02
CA LEU A 325 -11.10 -9.83 19.75
C LEU A 325 -12.27 -9.08 19.13
N GLU A 326 -13.14 -8.56 19.99
CA GLU A 326 -14.34 -7.78 19.69
C GLU A 326 -14.02 -6.58 18.80
N LEU A 327 -12.84 -5.98 18.98
CA LEU A 327 -12.40 -4.85 18.17
C LEU A 327 -12.27 -5.19 16.67
N VAL A 328 -11.97 -6.45 16.31
CA VAL A 328 -12.01 -6.90 14.91
C VAL A 328 -13.45 -6.86 14.39
N VAL A 329 -14.41 -7.32 15.19
CA VAL A 329 -15.82 -7.35 14.82
C VAL A 329 -16.35 -5.93 14.61
N ASP A 330 -16.07 -5.04 15.57
CA ASP A 330 -16.55 -3.66 15.54
C ASP A 330 -15.98 -2.88 14.35
N LEU A 331 -14.66 -2.92 14.17
CA LEU A 331 -14.00 -2.14 13.12
C LEU A 331 -14.21 -2.70 11.71
N CYS A 332 -14.49 -3.99 11.58
CA CYS A 332 -14.74 -4.64 10.29
C CYS A 332 -16.22 -4.97 10.05
N TYR A 333 -17.13 -4.43 10.85
CA TYR A 333 -18.56 -4.73 10.72
C TYR A 333 -19.10 -4.37 9.32
N ASN A 334 -18.82 -3.14 8.87
CA ASN A 334 -19.33 -2.64 7.59
C ASN A 334 -18.66 -3.29 6.37
N ASP A 335 -17.40 -3.69 6.49
CA ASP A 335 -16.62 -4.23 5.38
C ASP A 335 -16.81 -5.75 5.25
N LEU A 336 -16.87 -6.45 6.38
CA LEU A 336 -16.92 -7.91 6.44
C LEU A 336 -18.19 -8.42 7.10
N PHE A 337 -18.47 -8.02 8.34
CA PHE A 337 -19.33 -8.84 9.18
C PHE A 337 -20.83 -8.62 9.04
N ARG A 338 -21.28 -7.54 8.40
CA ARG A 338 -22.69 -7.34 8.03
C ARG A 338 -23.16 -8.16 6.82
N TRP A 339 -22.24 -8.84 6.15
CA TRP A 339 -22.50 -9.61 4.93
C TRP A 339 -22.53 -11.10 5.21
N GLU A 340 -23.31 -11.87 4.45
CA GLU A 340 -23.48 -13.31 4.68
C GLU A 340 -22.25 -14.14 4.28
N LEU A 341 -21.60 -13.75 3.19
CA LEU A 341 -20.32 -14.29 2.75
C LEU A 341 -19.26 -13.19 2.90
N SER A 342 -18.12 -13.51 3.50
CA SER A 342 -17.06 -12.51 3.64
C SER A 342 -15.70 -13.12 3.36
N LYS A 343 -14.73 -12.32 2.96
CA LYS A 343 -13.33 -12.77 2.93
C LYS A 343 -12.38 -11.66 3.37
N ASP A 344 -11.37 -12.04 4.14
CA ASP A 344 -10.16 -11.23 4.36
C ASP A 344 -8.96 -12.14 4.69
N PRO A 345 -7.85 -12.16 3.89
CA PRO A 345 -6.73 -13.04 4.18
C PRO A 345 -5.95 -12.57 5.42
N LEU A 346 -6.04 -11.28 5.79
CA LEU A 346 -5.43 -10.73 6.99
C LEU A 346 -6.18 -11.14 8.26
N ALA A 347 -7.41 -11.65 8.17
CA ALA A 347 -8.12 -12.21 9.33
C ALA A 347 -7.59 -13.59 9.76
N THR A 348 -6.73 -14.23 8.97
CA THR A 348 -6.25 -15.59 9.23
C THR A 348 -5.68 -15.79 10.65
N PRO A 349 -4.82 -14.90 11.21
CA PRO A 349 -4.25 -15.09 12.55
C PRO A 349 -5.27 -15.14 13.70
N VAL A 350 -6.50 -14.68 13.47
CA VAL A 350 -7.55 -14.61 14.51
C VAL A 350 -8.76 -15.48 14.20
N VAL A 351 -8.78 -16.13 13.03
CA VAL A 351 -9.98 -16.79 12.50
C VAL A 351 -10.50 -17.89 13.40
N ARG A 352 -9.62 -18.67 14.05
CA ARG A 352 -10.03 -19.73 14.98
C ARG A 352 -10.74 -19.17 16.21
N ARG A 353 -10.23 -18.07 16.75
CA ARG A 353 -10.85 -17.37 17.89
C ARG A 353 -12.17 -16.74 17.50
N LEU A 354 -12.24 -16.11 16.32
CA LEU A 354 -13.48 -15.58 15.75
C LEU A 354 -14.52 -16.70 15.59
N ALA A 355 -14.15 -17.82 14.98
CA ALA A 355 -15.06 -18.93 14.73
C ALA A 355 -15.58 -19.57 16.02
N ALA A 356 -14.75 -19.66 17.06
CA ALA A 356 -15.14 -20.15 18.37
C ALA A 356 -16.11 -19.18 19.10
N ALA A 357 -15.88 -17.87 18.99
CA ALA A 357 -16.75 -16.86 19.60
C ALA A 357 -18.06 -16.63 18.81
N TRP A 358 -18.07 -16.94 17.51
CA TRP A 358 -19.13 -16.57 16.58
C TRP A 358 -20.56 -16.91 17.01
N PRO A 359 -20.86 -18.10 17.59
CA PRO A 359 -22.21 -18.41 18.05
C PRO A 359 -22.73 -17.45 19.12
N ALA A 360 -21.85 -16.81 19.90
CA ALA A 360 -22.24 -15.87 20.94
C ALA A 360 -22.41 -14.43 20.42
N ILE A 361 -21.77 -14.09 19.29
CA ILE A 361 -21.69 -12.71 18.78
C ILE A 361 -22.41 -12.49 17.45
N SER A 362 -22.90 -13.54 16.79
CA SER A 362 -23.60 -13.43 15.50
C SER A 362 -25.12 -13.38 15.66
N GLN A 363 -25.79 -12.74 14.71
CA GLN A 363 -27.25 -12.60 14.71
C GLN A 363 -27.99 -13.94 14.70
N HIS A 364 -27.37 -14.97 14.11
CA HIS A 364 -27.99 -16.27 13.88
C HIS A 364 -27.56 -17.32 14.91
N GLY A 365 -26.61 -17.00 15.80
CA GLY A 365 -26.12 -17.91 16.85
C GLY A 365 -25.51 -19.22 16.34
N GLN A 366 -25.08 -19.25 15.07
CA GLN A 366 -24.51 -20.47 14.44
C GLN A 366 -22.98 -20.39 14.42
N LYS A 367 -22.32 -21.55 14.28
CA LYS A 367 -20.87 -21.61 14.05
C LYS A 367 -20.52 -20.87 12.75
N LEU A 368 -19.46 -20.05 12.79
CA LEU A 368 -18.86 -19.50 11.58
C LEU A 368 -18.26 -20.64 10.76
N ARG A 369 -18.69 -20.77 9.51
CA ARG A 369 -18.08 -21.72 8.58
C ARG A 369 -16.88 -21.04 7.93
N VAL A 370 -15.74 -21.70 7.91
CA VAL A 370 -14.50 -21.11 7.41
C VAL A 370 -13.95 -21.97 6.29
N TYR A 371 -13.57 -21.33 5.19
CA TYR A 371 -12.74 -21.97 4.17
C TYR A 371 -11.37 -21.30 4.13
N PHE A 372 -10.34 -22.13 3.97
CA PHE A 372 -8.95 -21.70 3.90
C PHE A 372 -8.45 -21.91 2.47
N VAL A 373 -8.04 -20.81 1.84
CA VAL A 373 -7.50 -20.87 0.48
C VAL A 373 -5.98 -20.93 0.55
N VAL A 374 -5.43 -21.96 -0.08
CA VAL A 374 -3.99 -22.10 -0.27
C VAL A 374 -3.65 -22.12 -1.75
N ARG A 375 -2.42 -21.72 -2.03
CA ARG A 375 -1.82 -21.70 -3.36
C ARG A 375 -0.41 -22.26 -3.26
N ASN A 376 0.09 -22.83 -4.35
CA ASN A 376 1.48 -23.27 -4.44
C ASN A 376 2.41 -22.14 -3.96
N PRO A 377 3.34 -22.42 -3.02
CA PRO A 377 4.15 -21.38 -2.37
C PRO A 377 4.99 -20.55 -3.35
N LEU A 378 5.56 -21.19 -4.37
CA LEU A 378 6.41 -20.52 -5.37
C LEU A 378 5.57 -19.56 -6.22
N ASP A 379 4.37 -20.00 -6.59
CA ASP A 379 3.39 -19.22 -7.32
C ASP A 379 2.84 -18.03 -6.53
N PHE A 380 2.60 -18.22 -5.24
CA PHE A 380 2.20 -17.17 -4.31
C PHE A 380 3.28 -16.08 -4.23
N VAL A 381 4.53 -16.46 -3.94
CA VAL A 381 5.65 -15.49 -3.82
C VAL A 381 5.82 -14.72 -5.12
N ARG A 382 5.93 -15.42 -6.26
CA ARG A 382 6.02 -14.79 -7.58
C ARG A 382 4.88 -13.80 -7.81
N SER A 383 3.64 -14.26 -7.58
CA SER A 383 2.45 -13.45 -7.82
C SER A 383 2.36 -12.21 -6.94
N LEU A 384 2.92 -12.23 -5.74
CA LEU A 384 2.91 -11.09 -4.82
C LEU A 384 4.06 -10.13 -5.14
N LEU A 385 5.25 -10.64 -5.46
CA LEU A 385 6.40 -9.83 -5.92
C LEU A 385 6.09 -9.09 -7.22
N ASP A 386 5.59 -9.79 -8.24
CA ASP A 386 5.21 -9.18 -9.53
C ASP A 386 4.15 -8.09 -9.31
N HIS A 387 3.20 -8.33 -8.41
CA HIS A 387 2.14 -7.37 -8.12
C HIS A 387 2.63 -6.12 -7.38
N MET A 388 3.69 -6.26 -6.57
CA MET A 388 4.39 -5.15 -5.94
C MET A 388 5.46 -4.54 -6.87
N GLY A 389 5.67 -5.05 -8.09
CA GLY A 389 6.75 -4.56 -8.95
C GLY A 389 8.15 -4.83 -8.39
N LEU A 390 8.30 -5.84 -7.52
CA LEU A 390 9.60 -6.23 -6.98
C LEU A 390 10.32 -7.21 -7.91
N LYS A 391 11.65 -7.17 -7.89
CA LYS A 391 12.47 -8.11 -8.66
C LYS A 391 12.25 -9.51 -8.13
N THR A 392 11.90 -10.48 -8.99
CA THR A 392 11.87 -11.88 -8.57
C THR A 392 13.25 -12.55 -8.69
N LYS A 393 14.07 -12.10 -9.65
CA LYS A 393 15.41 -12.64 -9.90
C LYS A 393 16.41 -11.90 -9.04
N VAL A 394 16.80 -12.56 -7.95
CA VAL A 394 17.67 -12.02 -6.93
C VAL A 394 18.93 -12.87 -6.91
N LYS A 395 20.10 -12.28 -7.16
CA LYS A 395 21.39 -13.00 -7.11
C LYS A 395 22.07 -12.91 -5.75
N SER A 396 21.71 -11.90 -4.96
CA SER A 396 22.32 -11.61 -3.66
C SER A 396 21.30 -11.06 -2.65
N ALA A 397 21.63 -11.06 -1.36
CA ALA A 397 20.80 -10.39 -0.36
C ALA A 397 20.60 -8.88 -0.67
N ASN A 398 21.62 -8.24 -1.25
CA ASN A 398 21.57 -6.83 -1.66
C ASN A 398 20.53 -6.56 -2.77
N ASP A 399 20.25 -7.54 -3.64
CA ASP A 399 19.20 -7.42 -4.67
C ASP A 399 17.78 -7.45 -4.07
N GLN A 400 17.66 -7.79 -2.78
CA GLN A 400 16.41 -7.75 -2.03
C GLN A 400 16.21 -6.46 -1.24
N LEU A 401 17.16 -5.52 -1.32
CA LEU A 401 17.00 -4.18 -0.77
C LEU A 401 16.15 -3.33 -1.73
N PHE A 402 15.29 -2.47 -1.19
CA PHE A 402 14.54 -1.52 -2.00
C PHE A 402 15.46 -0.37 -2.39
N SER A 403 15.46 0.05 -3.66
CA SER A 403 16.34 1.13 -4.15
C SER A 403 15.59 2.11 -5.03
N TRP A 404 15.97 3.38 -4.98
CA TRP A 404 15.47 4.44 -5.87
C TRP A 404 15.93 4.32 -7.31
N ASP A 405 17.02 3.62 -7.59
CA ASP A 405 17.65 3.54 -8.91
C ASP A 405 16.76 2.86 -9.98
N VAL A 406 15.64 2.24 -9.56
CA VAL A 406 14.61 1.70 -10.44
C VAL A 406 13.51 2.74 -10.75
N GLY A 407 13.64 3.97 -10.23
CA GLY A 407 12.82 5.15 -10.50
C GLY A 407 11.34 5.02 -10.15
N GLN A 408 10.92 3.89 -9.61
CA GLN A 408 9.53 3.56 -9.34
C GLN A 408 9.47 2.88 -7.99
N PHE A 409 8.79 3.54 -7.04
CA PHE A 409 8.22 2.80 -5.93
C PHE A 409 7.45 1.60 -6.49
N PRO A 410 7.43 0.47 -5.76
CA PRO A 410 6.46 -0.59 -5.94
C PRO A 410 5.06 -0.03 -6.23
N ALA A 411 4.71 0.15 -7.50
CA ALA A 411 3.40 0.65 -7.88
C ALA A 411 2.43 -0.39 -7.33
N ARG A 412 1.55 0.02 -6.40
CA ARG A 412 0.62 -0.83 -5.62
C ARG A 412 1.18 -1.43 -4.32
N PHE A 413 2.18 -0.85 -3.67
CA PHE A 413 2.45 -1.17 -2.26
C PHE A 413 1.32 -0.66 -1.37
N SER A 414 0.75 -1.52 -0.52
CA SER A 414 -0.31 -1.15 0.44
C SER A 414 0.05 -1.65 1.83
N ALA A 415 -0.56 -1.08 2.87
CA ALA A 415 -0.32 -1.48 4.27
C ALA A 415 -0.55 -2.99 4.49
N GLY A 416 -1.59 -3.55 3.87
CA GLY A 416 -1.84 -5.01 3.93
C GLY A 416 -0.71 -5.84 3.31
N LYS A 417 -0.11 -5.39 2.19
CA LYS A 417 1.02 -6.10 1.56
C LYS A 417 2.30 -5.97 2.37
N GLN A 418 2.46 -4.83 3.01
CA GLN A 418 3.59 -4.61 3.91
C GLN A 418 3.54 -5.56 5.11
N GLN A 419 2.37 -5.84 5.69
CA GLN A 419 2.25 -6.83 6.77
C GLN A 419 2.73 -8.23 6.34
N TYR A 420 2.56 -8.57 5.06
CA TYR A 420 3.07 -9.83 4.51
C TYR A 420 4.60 -9.89 4.46
N LEU A 421 5.24 -8.74 4.31
CA LEU A 421 6.69 -8.62 4.35
C LEU A 421 7.20 -8.52 5.81
N ASP A 422 6.45 -7.88 6.69
CA ASP A 422 6.84 -7.70 8.08
C ASP A 422 6.64 -8.97 8.94
N VAL A 423 7.45 -10.01 8.68
CA VAL A 423 7.45 -11.24 9.49
C VAL A 423 8.23 -11.10 10.80
N SER A 424 8.83 -9.93 11.05
CA SER A 424 9.53 -9.66 12.31
C SER A 424 8.56 -9.63 13.51
N LEU A 425 7.31 -9.25 13.26
CA LEU A 425 6.21 -9.32 14.24
C LEU A 425 5.93 -10.73 14.76
N ASP A 426 6.35 -11.74 14.00
CA ASP A 426 6.20 -13.15 14.33
C ASP A 426 7.52 -13.75 14.84
N ASN A 427 8.48 -12.90 15.22
CA ASN A 427 9.83 -13.26 15.66
C ASN A 427 10.62 -14.07 14.62
N LEU A 428 10.32 -13.88 13.32
CA LEU A 428 11.03 -14.57 12.25
C LEU A 428 12.17 -13.73 11.69
N THR A 429 13.30 -14.40 11.47
CA THR A 429 14.45 -13.84 10.75
C THR A 429 14.29 -14.04 9.25
N TYR A 430 14.66 -13.04 8.46
CA TYR A 430 14.63 -13.11 7.00
C TYR A 430 15.82 -12.36 6.40
N SER A 431 16.22 -12.73 5.19
CA SER A 431 17.33 -12.08 4.47
C SER A 431 16.89 -11.06 3.40
N GLY A 432 15.58 -10.91 3.18
CA GLY A 432 15.00 -9.98 2.22
C GLY A 432 13.51 -10.23 1.99
N TYR A 433 12.88 -9.44 1.11
CA TYR A 433 11.43 -9.50 0.89
C TYR A 433 10.95 -10.88 0.42
N ALA A 434 11.74 -11.60 -0.37
CA ALA A 434 11.30 -12.84 -1.00
C ALA A 434 11.28 -13.98 0.03
N ASP A 435 12.31 -14.00 0.89
CA ASP A 435 12.38 -14.87 2.07
C ASP A 435 11.26 -14.57 3.06
N ALA A 436 11.00 -13.27 3.35
CA ALA A 436 9.91 -12.87 4.22
C ALA A 436 8.54 -13.37 3.72
N LEU A 437 8.27 -13.31 2.41
CA LEU A 437 7.03 -13.86 1.85
C LEU A 437 6.92 -15.37 2.01
N VAL A 438 8.02 -16.11 1.87
CA VAL A 438 8.03 -17.56 2.09
C VAL A 438 7.76 -17.90 3.55
N GLN A 439 8.40 -17.18 4.47
CA GLN A 439 8.14 -17.33 5.89
C GLN A 439 6.68 -17.01 6.24
N ARG A 440 6.12 -15.94 5.64
CA ARG A 440 4.70 -15.58 5.80
C ARG A 440 3.78 -16.67 5.26
N TRP A 441 4.12 -17.29 4.12
CA TRP A 441 3.39 -18.43 3.59
C TRP A 441 3.35 -19.58 4.61
N ALA A 442 4.51 -19.92 5.19
CA ALA A 442 4.61 -20.99 6.17
C ALA A 442 3.79 -20.70 7.43
N LEU A 443 3.87 -19.48 7.98
CA LEU A 443 3.09 -19.07 9.16
C LEU A 443 1.58 -19.20 8.95
N VAL A 444 1.09 -18.71 7.81
CA VAL A 444 -0.35 -18.74 7.50
C VAL A 444 -0.83 -20.17 7.29
N VAL A 445 -0.01 -21.03 6.68
CA VAL A 445 -0.30 -22.46 6.55
C VAL A 445 -0.28 -23.18 7.89
N ASP A 446 0.63 -22.82 8.79
CA ASP A 446 0.68 -23.39 10.15
C ASP A 446 -0.60 -23.11 10.94
N GLU A 447 -1.23 -21.94 10.74
CA GLU A 447 -2.52 -21.63 11.36
C GLU A 447 -3.63 -22.61 10.91
N TYR A 448 -3.64 -23.00 9.63
CA TYR A 448 -4.53 -24.05 9.13
C TYR A 448 -4.15 -25.43 9.70
N LEU A 449 -2.87 -25.81 9.62
CA LEU A 449 -2.38 -27.12 10.06
C LEU A 449 -2.55 -27.36 11.57
N ALA A 450 -2.63 -26.30 12.37
CA ALA A 450 -2.91 -26.40 13.79
C ALA A 450 -4.30 -26.96 14.10
N CYS A 451 -5.30 -26.71 13.24
CA CYS A 451 -6.70 -27.16 13.42
C CYS A 451 -7.40 -27.39 12.07
N PRO A 452 -6.95 -28.34 11.23
CA PRO A 452 -7.46 -28.50 9.87
C PRO A 452 -8.96 -28.85 9.81
N ARG A 453 -9.51 -29.40 10.89
CA ARG A 453 -10.95 -29.74 11.02
C ARG A 453 -11.87 -28.53 11.14
N ASP A 454 -11.34 -27.37 11.50
CA ASP A 454 -12.13 -26.14 11.62
C ASP A 454 -12.26 -25.38 10.29
N PHE A 455 -11.63 -25.88 9.22
CA PHE A 455 -11.59 -25.26 7.92
C PHE A 455 -11.99 -26.24 6.81
N VAL A 456 -12.60 -25.72 5.75
CA VAL A 456 -12.64 -26.39 4.45
C VAL A 456 -11.43 -25.91 3.62
N LEU A 457 -10.50 -26.81 3.29
CA LEU A 457 -9.34 -26.47 2.47
C LEU A 457 -9.72 -26.33 1.00
N VAL A 458 -9.28 -25.25 0.37
CA VAL A 458 -9.41 -25.02 -1.08
C VAL A 458 -8.04 -24.75 -1.67
N ARG A 459 -7.58 -25.63 -2.56
CA ARG A 459 -6.36 -25.40 -3.36
C ARG A 459 -6.72 -24.58 -4.59
N TYR A 460 -6.05 -23.46 -4.77
CA TYR A 460 -6.32 -22.55 -5.88
C TYR A 460 -6.20 -23.24 -7.25
N GLU A 461 -5.21 -24.11 -7.40
CA GLU A 461 -4.93 -24.81 -8.66
C GLU A 461 -6.06 -25.76 -9.06
N ASP A 462 -6.60 -26.53 -8.11
CA ASP A 462 -7.77 -27.39 -8.35
C ASP A 462 -8.99 -26.54 -8.70
N PHE A 463 -9.20 -25.45 -7.97
CA PHE A 463 -10.32 -24.53 -8.20
C PHE A 463 -10.30 -23.94 -9.61
N VAL A 464 -9.14 -23.50 -10.09
CA VAL A 464 -9.02 -22.94 -11.45
C VAL A 464 -9.24 -24.00 -12.53
N GLN A 465 -8.89 -25.26 -12.27
CA GLN A 465 -9.07 -26.34 -13.23
C GLN A 465 -10.55 -26.71 -13.45
N ASP A 466 -11.35 -26.72 -12.38
CA ASP A 466 -12.79 -26.98 -12.46
C ASP A 466 -13.57 -26.15 -11.42
N PRO A 467 -13.80 -24.85 -11.69
CA PRO A 467 -14.41 -23.95 -10.71
C PRO A 467 -15.85 -24.34 -10.35
N VAL A 468 -16.59 -24.98 -11.26
CA VAL A 468 -17.98 -25.40 -11.00
C VAL A 468 -18.00 -26.54 -10.00
N SER A 469 -17.27 -27.63 -10.27
CA SER A 469 -17.25 -28.79 -9.36
C SER A 469 -16.64 -28.43 -8.01
N GLN A 470 -15.57 -27.63 -8.00
CA GLN A 470 -14.93 -27.19 -6.76
C GLN A 470 -15.84 -26.27 -5.93
N THR A 471 -16.65 -25.41 -6.57
CA THR A 471 -17.66 -24.61 -5.84
C THR A 471 -18.76 -25.48 -5.24
N ARG A 472 -19.24 -26.52 -5.95
CA ARG A 472 -20.20 -27.49 -5.40
C ARG A 472 -19.65 -28.21 -4.18
N LEU A 473 -18.44 -28.77 -4.30
CA LEU A 473 -17.76 -29.48 -3.21
C LEU A 473 -17.52 -28.57 -2.00
N LEU A 474 -17.15 -27.31 -2.24
CA LEU A 474 -16.98 -26.33 -1.18
C LEU A 474 -18.30 -26.04 -0.45
N LEU A 475 -19.40 -25.82 -1.18
CA LEU A 475 -20.72 -25.61 -0.56
C LEU A 475 -21.20 -26.82 0.22
N GLU A 476 -21.01 -28.03 -0.31
CA GLU A 476 -21.32 -29.27 0.39
C GLU A 476 -20.52 -29.40 1.69
N SER A 477 -19.21 -29.16 1.62
CA SER A 477 -18.32 -29.21 2.79
C SER A 477 -18.63 -28.14 3.85
N LEU A 478 -19.14 -26.99 3.41
CA LEU A 478 -19.63 -25.93 4.31
C LEU A 478 -21.04 -26.22 4.84
N GLY A 479 -21.73 -27.26 4.37
CA GLY A 479 -23.12 -27.57 4.74
C GLY A 479 -24.10 -26.52 4.22
N LEU A 480 -23.91 -26.10 2.97
CA LEU A 480 -24.73 -25.13 2.22
C LEU A 480 -25.07 -25.65 0.81
N ALA A 481 -25.10 -26.97 0.61
CA ALA A 481 -25.41 -27.58 -0.68
C ALA A 481 -26.78 -27.15 -1.22
N GLU A 482 -27.75 -26.93 -0.33
CA GLU A 482 -29.10 -26.44 -0.64
C GLU A 482 -29.12 -25.00 -1.15
N ARG A 483 -28.03 -24.25 -0.97
CA ARG A 483 -27.87 -22.90 -1.51
C ARG A 483 -27.41 -22.90 -2.96
N TRP A 484 -27.16 -24.06 -3.57
CA TRP A 484 -26.90 -24.13 -5.01
C TRP A 484 -28.16 -23.74 -5.79
N SER A 485 -28.19 -22.49 -6.27
CA SER A 485 -29.38 -21.91 -6.91
C SER A 485 -29.51 -22.28 -8.40
N ASP A 486 -30.71 -22.14 -8.96
CA ASP A 486 -30.96 -22.41 -10.38
C ASP A 486 -30.07 -21.51 -11.27
N GLY A 487 -29.43 -22.12 -12.27
CA GLY A 487 -28.47 -21.45 -13.14
C GLY A 487 -27.11 -21.13 -12.51
N ALA A 488 -26.84 -21.61 -11.29
CA ALA A 488 -25.56 -21.38 -10.59
C ALA A 488 -24.35 -21.84 -11.40
N GLU A 489 -24.44 -22.95 -12.13
CA GLU A 489 -23.34 -23.49 -12.93
C GLU A 489 -22.80 -22.46 -13.94
N GLU A 490 -23.68 -21.85 -14.72
CA GLU A 490 -23.31 -20.84 -15.72
C GLU A 490 -22.78 -19.57 -15.05
N ARG A 491 -23.38 -19.14 -13.93
CA ARG A 491 -22.91 -17.95 -13.19
C ARG A 491 -21.53 -18.17 -12.59
N VAL A 492 -21.26 -19.35 -12.03
CA VAL A 492 -19.95 -19.72 -11.49
C VAL A 492 -18.90 -19.73 -12.59
N ARG A 493 -19.20 -20.29 -13.77
CA ARG A 493 -18.29 -20.27 -14.92
C ARG A 493 -17.94 -18.84 -15.33
N ARG A 494 -18.93 -17.95 -15.45
CA ARG A 494 -18.70 -16.53 -15.76
C ARG A 494 -17.90 -15.80 -14.69
N ALA A 495 -18.22 -16.01 -13.41
CA ALA A 495 -17.46 -15.44 -12.30
C ALA A 495 -16.00 -15.90 -12.33
N ALA A 496 -15.76 -17.17 -12.70
CA ALA A 496 -14.42 -17.72 -12.81
C ALA A 496 -13.60 -17.15 -13.98
N GLU A 497 -14.26 -16.67 -15.03
CA GLU A 497 -13.65 -16.00 -16.18
C GLU A 497 -13.23 -14.55 -15.88
N VAL A 498 -13.78 -13.93 -14.82
CA VAL A 498 -13.44 -12.56 -14.44
C VAL A 498 -11.99 -12.47 -14.00
N GLN A 499 -11.23 -11.62 -14.68
CA GLN A 499 -9.86 -11.35 -14.34
C GLN A 499 -9.78 -10.25 -13.28
N TYR A 500 -9.85 -10.64 -12.01
CA TYR A 500 -9.75 -9.70 -10.87
C TYR A 500 -8.36 -9.04 -10.73
N GLN A 501 -7.32 -9.62 -11.33
CA GLN A 501 -5.95 -9.14 -11.23
C GLN A 501 -5.21 -9.37 -12.56
N THR A 502 -4.30 -8.46 -12.92
CA THR A 502 -3.42 -8.65 -14.08
C THR A 502 -2.66 -9.97 -13.96
N LYS A 503 -2.73 -10.80 -15.02
CA LYS A 503 -1.89 -12.00 -15.12
C LYS A 503 -0.45 -11.50 -15.17
N GLY A 504 0.39 -11.91 -14.23
CA GLY A 504 1.81 -11.60 -14.30
C GLY A 504 2.42 -12.22 -15.56
N ASP A 505 3.35 -11.50 -16.20
CA ASP A 505 4.02 -11.90 -17.46
C ASP A 505 4.84 -13.19 -17.34
N ARG A 506 4.95 -13.74 -16.13
CA ARG A 506 5.81 -14.87 -15.76
C ARG A 506 5.03 -16.12 -15.36
N LYS A 507 3.70 -16.14 -15.54
CA LYS A 507 2.90 -17.36 -15.30
C LYS A 507 3.45 -18.47 -16.21
N GLN A 508 3.90 -19.58 -15.62
CA GLN A 508 4.56 -20.73 -16.28
C GLN A 508 6.08 -20.68 -16.48
N ARG A 509 6.80 -19.64 -16.02
CA ARG A 509 8.27 -19.72 -15.98
C ARG A 509 8.73 -20.72 -14.93
N ASP A 510 9.82 -21.41 -15.26
CA ASP A 510 10.51 -22.30 -14.36
C ASP A 510 10.91 -21.56 -13.06
N PRO A 511 10.64 -22.11 -11.86
CA PRO A 511 11.00 -21.46 -10.60
C PRO A 511 12.48 -21.13 -10.48
N GLU A 512 13.38 -21.95 -11.03
CA GLU A 512 14.82 -21.68 -10.97
C GLU A 512 15.20 -20.47 -11.83
N GLU A 513 14.60 -20.30 -13.01
CA GLU A 513 14.75 -19.07 -13.81
C GLU A 513 14.24 -17.81 -13.08
N VAL A 514 13.16 -17.96 -12.32
CA VAL A 514 12.46 -16.85 -11.65
C VAL A 514 13.23 -16.39 -10.41
N PHE A 515 13.69 -17.32 -9.57
CA PHE A 515 14.27 -17.04 -8.25
C PHE A 515 15.80 -17.21 -8.21
N GLY A 516 16.37 -18.02 -9.10
CA GLY A 516 17.75 -18.51 -9.00
C GLY A 516 17.88 -19.71 -8.06
N SER A 517 18.84 -20.58 -8.34
CA SER A 517 19.05 -21.85 -7.64
C SER A 517 19.22 -21.70 -6.13
N ALA A 518 20.07 -20.77 -5.68
CA ALA A 518 20.34 -20.56 -4.26
C ALA A 518 19.10 -20.12 -3.48
N MET A 519 18.29 -19.21 -4.03
CA MET A 519 17.05 -18.75 -3.39
C MET A 519 15.97 -19.83 -3.43
N LEU A 520 15.82 -20.51 -4.56
CA LEU A 520 14.87 -21.61 -4.70
C LEU A 520 15.16 -22.74 -3.70
N ALA A 521 16.42 -23.14 -3.53
CA ALA A 521 16.80 -24.16 -2.56
C ALA A 521 16.39 -23.77 -1.13
N ARG A 522 16.58 -22.50 -0.74
CA ARG A 522 16.13 -21.98 0.55
C ARG A 522 14.60 -21.98 0.68
N PHE A 523 13.89 -21.59 -0.37
CA PHE A 523 12.42 -21.60 -0.38
C PHE A 523 11.89 -23.02 -0.17
N LEU A 524 12.41 -23.97 -0.94
CA LEU A 524 12.04 -25.38 -0.82
C LEU A 524 12.33 -25.91 0.58
N ALA A 525 13.48 -25.58 1.18
CA ALA A 525 13.79 -25.98 2.55
C ALA A 525 12.75 -25.46 3.57
N ALA A 526 12.24 -24.23 3.39
CA ALA A 526 11.26 -23.63 4.29
C ALA A 526 9.85 -24.21 4.16
N VAL A 527 9.41 -24.58 2.95
CA VAL A 527 7.99 -24.89 2.68
C VAL A 527 7.70 -26.34 2.33
N ARG A 528 8.70 -27.16 1.94
CA ARG A 528 8.48 -28.49 1.34
C ARG A 528 7.60 -29.40 2.19
N SER A 529 7.84 -29.50 3.49
CA SER A 529 7.06 -30.38 4.38
C SER A 529 5.58 -29.95 4.46
N ARG A 530 5.33 -28.66 4.61
CA ARG A 530 3.98 -28.07 4.64
C ARG A 530 3.28 -28.19 3.30
N ALA A 531 4.00 -27.94 2.21
CA ALA A 531 3.49 -28.05 0.85
C ALA A 531 3.02 -29.48 0.56
N ALA A 532 3.80 -30.49 0.97
CA ALA A 532 3.42 -31.90 0.83
C ALA A 532 2.15 -32.24 1.62
N LEU A 533 1.99 -31.72 2.86
CA LEU A 533 0.77 -31.89 3.66
C LEU A 533 -0.48 -31.28 3.01
N LEU A 534 -0.30 -30.30 2.13
CA LEU A 534 -1.35 -29.66 1.35
C LEU A 534 -1.48 -30.25 -0.06
N GLY A 535 -0.79 -31.35 -0.35
CA GLY A 535 -0.86 -32.05 -1.63
C GLY A 535 -0.10 -31.37 -2.78
N TYR A 536 0.87 -30.49 -2.48
CA TYR A 536 1.82 -29.96 -3.46
C TYR A 536 3.08 -30.82 -3.49
N ASP A 537 3.38 -31.39 -4.65
CA ASP A 537 4.68 -32.04 -4.88
C ASP A 537 5.69 -31.01 -5.39
N LEU A 538 6.73 -30.76 -4.59
CA LEU A 538 7.85 -29.87 -4.91
C LEU A 538 9.17 -30.64 -5.09
N SER A 539 9.11 -31.97 -5.24
CA SER A 539 10.29 -32.82 -5.37
C SER A 539 10.91 -32.74 -6.77
N GLU A 540 10.07 -32.67 -7.82
CA GLU A 540 10.52 -32.60 -9.21
C GLU A 540 11.31 -31.31 -9.51
N THR A 541 11.00 -30.21 -8.81
CA THR A 541 11.67 -28.92 -8.99
C THR A 541 13.14 -28.93 -8.53
N ALA A 542 13.57 -29.94 -7.76
CA ALA A 542 14.97 -30.07 -7.33
C ALA A 542 15.85 -30.86 -8.32
N ALA A 543 15.24 -31.77 -9.09
CA ALA A 543 15.98 -32.78 -9.86
C ALA A 543 16.54 -32.27 -11.21
N SER A 544 16.17 -31.07 -11.66
CA SER A 544 16.66 -30.48 -12.91
C SER A 544 17.96 -29.68 -12.77
N SER A 545 18.53 -29.60 -11.57
CA SER A 545 19.64 -28.71 -11.22
C SER A 545 20.95 -29.41 -10.83
N GLU A 546 20.95 -30.75 -10.83
CA GLU A 546 22.16 -31.60 -10.76
C GLU A 546 22.51 -32.11 -12.16
#